data_AF-A0AA89BFH2-F1
#
_entry.id   AF-A0AA89BFH2-F1
#
_cell.length_a   1.000
_cell.length_b   1.000
_cell.length_c   1.000
_cell.angle_alpha   90.00
_cell.angle_beta   90.00
_cell.angle_gamma   90.00
#
_symmetry.space_group_name_H-M   'P 1'
#
loop_
_entity.id
_entity.type
_entity.pdbx_description
1 polymer ?
#
loop_
_entity_poly.entity_id
_entity_poly.type
_entity_poly.pdbx_seq_one_letter_code
_entity_poly.pdbx_strand_id
1 'polypeptide(L)'
;MAARTIQTFDEFATVHGILLAASGVPSSLHRQLFQKLSAETFDGGDFFQVEPCEGGRQRRLVLTADAIEGESNVFLVDHAWTFRLSDALKQLHEVPGLTERMASLMCVDIDLNSDSERSDDIGGVSDENGTKVDVAEIVEREVCKAKEKGDATGTWLELEELDMDDDTLVSLDLSSKFPNLLALSLCGNKLKDVETVTKEVTKLKHLRALWLNNNPVLQSW
;
A
#
# COMPACT_ATOMS: atom_id res chain seq x y z
N MET A 1 -22.14 33.77 5.80
CA MET A 1 -22.36 34.00 4.35
C MET A 1 -22.41 32.65 3.68
N ALA A 2 -23.48 32.32 2.95
CA ALA A 2 -23.54 31.06 2.20
C ALA A 2 -22.40 31.06 1.17
N ALA A 3 -21.61 29.97 1.13
CA ALA A 3 -20.57 29.81 0.13
C ALA A 3 -21.22 29.85 -1.26
N ARG A 4 -20.75 30.74 -2.13
CA ARG A 4 -21.25 30.85 -3.51
C ARG A 4 -20.82 29.59 -4.26
N THR A 5 -21.78 28.77 -4.67
CA THR A 5 -21.52 27.59 -5.50
C THR A 5 -21.02 28.04 -6.87
N ILE A 6 -19.93 27.44 -7.32
CA ILE A 6 -19.36 27.66 -8.66
C ILE A 6 -20.28 26.98 -9.67
N GLN A 7 -20.76 27.72 -10.67
CA GLN A 7 -21.76 27.21 -11.63
C GLN A 7 -21.21 27.06 -13.05
N THR A 8 -20.12 27.75 -13.37
CA THR A 8 -19.53 27.74 -14.71
C THR A 8 -18.08 27.29 -14.69
N PHE A 9 -17.63 26.79 -15.84
CA PHE A 9 -16.23 26.41 -16.02
C PHE A 9 -15.27 27.59 -15.82
N ASP A 10 -15.65 28.79 -16.27
CA ASP A 10 -14.79 29.97 -16.15
C ASP A 10 -14.62 30.41 -14.69
N GLU A 11 -15.70 30.34 -13.90
CA GLU A 11 -15.63 30.55 -12.44
C GLU A 11 -14.76 29.47 -11.79
N PHE A 12 -14.92 28.20 -12.18
CA PHE A 12 -14.11 27.09 -11.67
C PHE A 12 -12.61 27.29 -11.95
N ALA A 13 -12.25 27.59 -13.19
CA ALA A 13 -10.87 27.79 -13.62
C ALA A 13 -10.25 29.02 -12.94
N THR A 14 -11.03 30.07 -12.72
CA THR A 14 -10.57 31.27 -12.01
C THR A 14 -10.31 30.99 -10.53
N VAL A 15 -11.25 30.33 -9.84
CA VAL A 15 -11.16 30.05 -8.41
C VAL A 15 -10.07 29.01 -8.10
N HIS A 16 -9.96 27.97 -8.92
CA HIS A 16 -9.06 26.84 -8.67
C HIS A 16 -7.77 26.90 -9.49
N GLY A 17 -7.49 27.95 -10.25
CA GLY A 17 -6.35 28.01 -11.17
C GLY A 17 -5.01 27.72 -10.50
N ILE A 18 -4.78 28.22 -9.28
CA ILE A 18 -3.57 27.92 -8.49
C ILE A 18 -3.49 26.41 -8.15
N LEU A 19 -4.60 25.81 -7.72
CA LEU A 19 -4.65 24.40 -7.35
C LEU A 19 -4.45 23.51 -8.58
N LEU A 20 -5.11 23.82 -9.69
CA LEU A 20 -4.98 23.08 -10.96
C LEU A 20 -3.53 23.11 -11.44
N ALA A 21 -2.88 24.28 -11.43
CA ALA A 21 -1.47 24.41 -11.79
C ALA A 21 -0.54 23.64 -10.84
N ALA A 22 -0.74 23.77 -9.52
CA ALA A 22 0.09 23.09 -8.52
C ALA A 22 -0.08 21.56 -8.53
N SER A 23 -1.28 21.07 -8.87
CA SER A 23 -1.58 19.64 -8.95
C SER A 23 -1.00 18.95 -10.19
N GLY A 24 -0.52 19.73 -11.18
CA GLY A 24 -0.01 19.18 -12.44
C GLY A 24 -1.10 18.59 -13.35
N VAL A 25 -2.39 18.81 -13.08
CA VAL A 25 -3.48 18.34 -13.94
C VAL A 25 -3.42 19.07 -15.29
N PRO A 26 -3.31 18.36 -16.42
CA PRO A 26 -3.26 18.96 -17.76
C PRO A 26 -4.47 19.87 -18.04
N SER A 27 -4.23 21.02 -18.66
CA SER A 27 -5.28 22.01 -18.98
C SER A 27 -6.38 21.46 -19.89
N SER A 28 -6.05 20.47 -20.73
CA SER A 28 -7.02 19.74 -21.56
C SER A 28 -8.10 19.03 -20.73
N LEU A 29 -7.75 18.60 -19.51
CA LEU A 29 -8.63 17.82 -18.63
C LEU A 29 -9.44 18.69 -17.66
N HIS A 30 -9.15 19.99 -17.53
CA HIS A 30 -9.84 20.87 -16.54
C HIS A 30 -11.35 20.91 -16.76
N ARG A 31 -11.80 20.91 -18.02
CA ARG A 31 -13.24 20.92 -18.35
C ARG A 31 -13.91 19.61 -17.96
N GLN A 32 -13.25 18.48 -18.23
CA GLN A 32 -13.74 17.16 -17.82
C GLN A 32 -13.80 17.05 -16.29
N LEU A 33 -12.76 17.53 -15.60
CA LEU A 33 -12.72 17.58 -14.14
C LEU A 33 -13.88 18.41 -13.57
N PHE A 34 -14.13 19.61 -14.10
CA PHE A 34 -15.25 20.45 -13.69
C PHE A 34 -16.60 19.75 -13.89
N GLN A 35 -16.81 19.08 -15.03
CA GLN A 35 -18.04 18.34 -15.30
C GLN A 35 -18.23 17.21 -14.29
N LYS A 36 -17.20 16.40 -14.05
CA LYS A 36 -17.26 15.29 -13.08
C LYS A 36 -17.50 15.79 -11.66
N LEU A 37 -16.84 16.87 -11.23
CA LEU A 37 -17.05 17.46 -9.91
C LEU A 37 -18.47 18.02 -9.75
N SER A 38 -18.98 18.70 -10.78
CA SER A 38 -20.32 19.30 -10.76
C SER A 38 -21.44 18.25 -10.76
N ALA A 39 -21.19 17.11 -11.39
CA ALA A 39 -22.14 16.02 -11.52
C ALA A 39 -21.86 14.85 -10.56
N GLU A 40 -20.90 14.98 -9.65
CA GLU A 40 -20.43 13.93 -8.74
C GLU A 40 -20.20 12.58 -9.47
N THR A 41 -19.54 12.63 -10.62
CA THR A 41 -19.36 11.47 -11.49
C THR A 41 -18.10 10.69 -11.12
N PHE A 42 -18.29 9.49 -10.54
CA PHE A 42 -17.23 8.55 -10.17
C PHE A 42 -17.21 7.35 -11.12
N ASP A 43 -16.50 7.49 -12.24
CA ASP A 43 -16.43 6.52 -13.33
C ASP A 43 -15.13 5.70 -13.36
N GLY A 44 -14.33 5.75 -12.28
CA GLY A 44 -13.10 4.96 -12.18
C GLY A 44 -13.35 3.45 -12.31
N GLY A 45 -14.50 2.96 -11.83
CA GLY A 45 -14.87 1.55 -11.92
C GLY A 45 -15.13 1.05 -13.35
N ASP A 46 -15.33 1.94 -14.32
CA ASP A 46 -15.48 1.57 -15.72
C ASP A 46 -14.13 1.24 -16.37
N PHE A 47 -13.03 1.72 -15.78
CA PHE A 47 -11.66 1.59 -16.30
C PHE A 47 -10.78 0.71 -15.43
N PHE A 48 -11.09 0.59 -14.13
CA PHE A 48 -10.23 -0.10 -13.18
C PHE A 48 -11.01 -1.10 -12.34
N GLN A 49 -10.39 -2.24 -12.11
CA GLN A 49 -10.89 -3.29 -11.23
C GLN A 49 -9.84 -3.64 -10.17
N VAL A 50 -10.31 -3.86 -8.95
CA VAL A 50 -9.47 -4.34 -7.85
C VAL A 50 -9.58 -5.86 -7.79
N GLU A 51 -8.45 -6.55 -7.94
CA GLU A 51 -8.38 -8.02 -7.90
C GLU A 51 -7.50 -8.50 -6.74
N PRO A 52 -7.85 -9.61 -6.09
CA PRO A 52 -6.96 -10.26 -5.13
C PRO A 52 -5.72 -10.84 -5.84
N CYS A 53 -4.56 -10.71 -5.21
CA CYS A 53 -3.33 -11.39 -5.63
C CYS A 53 -3.30 -12.83 -5.07
N GLU A 54 -2.46 -13.67 -5.68
CA GLU A 54 -2.14 -15.00 -5.12
C GLU A 54 -1.62 -14.85 -3.69
N GLY A 55 -2.20 -15.60 -2.74
CA GLY A 55 -1.88 -15.51 -1.32
C GLY A 55 -2.76 -14.55 -0.50
N GLY A 56 -3.73 -13.86 -1.12
CA GLY A 56 -4.85 -13.19 -0.43
C GLY A 56 -4.52 -11.91 0.36
N ARG A 57 -3.25 -11.68 0.72
CA ARG A 57 -2.79 -10.53 1.53
C ARG A 57 -2.64 -9.21 0.76
N GLN A 58 -2.78 -9.25 -0.56
CA GLN A 58 -2.60 -8.08 -1.40
C GLN A 58 -3.71 -8.01 -2.45
N ARG A 59 -4.04 -6.78 -2.87
CA ARG A 59 -4.88 -6.50 -4.02
C ARG A 59 -4.11 -5.68 -5.04
N ARG A 60 -4.37 -5.94 -6.32
CA ARG A 60 -3.84 -5.15 -7.44
C ARG A 60 -4.97 -4.37 -8.10
N LEU A 61 -4.67 -3.15 -8.54
CA LEU A 61 -5.53 -2.39 -9.41
C LEU A 61 -5.17 -2.73 -10.86
N VAL A 62 -6.16 -3.20 -11.62
CA VAL A 62 -5.99 -3.64 -13.01
C VAL A 62 -6.78 -2.71 -13.90
N LEU A 63 -6.18 -2.29 -15.01
CA LEU A 63 -6.88 -1.60 -16.09
C LEU A 63 -7.76 -2.62 -16.83
N THR A 64 -9.06 -2.38 -16.91
CA THR A 64 -10.02 -3.25 -17.60
C THR A 64 -10.09 -2.98 -19.10
N ALA A 65 -9.64 -1.81 -19.54
CA ALA A 65 -9.54 -1.43 -20.96
C ALA A 65 -8.22 -1.92 -21.60
N ASP A 66 -8.20 -2.05 -22.93
CA ASP A 66 -7.02 -2.50 -23.69
C ASP A 66 -5.82 -1.55 -23.51
N ALA A 67 -6.07 -0.24 -23.45
CA ALA A 67 -5.07 0.79 -23.21
C ALA A 67 -5.71 2.09 -22.72
N ILE A 68 -4.91 2.91 -22.03
CA ILE A 68 -5.25 4.30 -21.70
C ILE A 68 -4.11 5.21 -22.16
N GLU A 69 -4.42 6.22 -22.96
CA GLU A 69 -3.42 7.17 -23.42
C GLU A 69 -3.01 8.13 -22.30
N GLY A 70 -1.76 8.61 -22.35
CA GLY A 70 -1.28 9.62 -21.40
C GLY A 70 -2.12 10.90 -21.46
N GLU A 71 -2.47 11.45 -20.29
CA GLU A 71 -3.25 12.69 -20.18
C GLU A 71 -4.63 12.66 -20.88
N SER A 72 -5.18 11.47 -21.13
CA SER A 72 -6.47 11.30 -21.83
C SER A 72 -7.70 11.40 -20.93
N ASN A 73 -7.53 11.18 -19.62
CA ASN A 73 -8.62 11.08 -18.67
C ASN A 73 -8.25 11.62 -17.28
N VAL A 74 -9.26 12.09 -16.55
CA VAL A 74 -9.18 12.42 -15.12
C VAL A 74 -10.27 11.67 -14.36
N PHE A 75 -9.93 11.04 -13.23
CA PHE A 75 -10.87 10.26 -12.42
C PHE A 75 -11.04 10.89 -11.04
N LEU A 76 -12.28 10.93 -10.56
CA LEU A 76 -12.56 11.32 -9.18
C LEU A 76 -12.43 10.10 -8.27
N VAL A 77 -11.76 10.29 -7.15
CA VAL A 77 -11.61 9.27 -6.10
C VAL A 77 -12.07 9.91 -4.81
N ASP A 78 -13.09 9.33 -4.18
CA ASP A 78 -13.55 9.78 -2.87
C ASP A 78 -12.70 9.15 -1.77
N HIS A 79 -12.82 9.71 -0.58
CA HIS A 79 -12.23 9.13 0.63
C HIS A 79 -12.94 7.82 0.97
N ALA A 80 -12.17 6.77 1.28
CA ALA A 80 -12.73 5.44 1.55
C ALA A 80 -13.83 5.44 2.64
N TRP A 81 -13.65 6.22 3.70
CA TRP A 81 -14.71 6.48 4.69
C TRP A 81 -14.60 7.84 5.39
N THR A 82 -13.40 8.40 5.52
CA THR A 82 -13.19 9.74 6.08
C THR A 82 -11.93 10.39 5.54
N PHE A 83 -11.92 11.73 5.51
CA PHE A 83 -10.74 12.55 5.24
C PHE A 83 -10.07 13.06 6.52
N ARG A 84 -10.69 12.85 7.70
CA ARG A 84 -10.18 13.31 9.00
C ARG A 84 -9.55 12.15 9.74
N LEU A 85 -8.22 12.17 9.84
CA LEU A 85 -7.46 11.14 10.55
C LEU A 85 -7.92 10.95 12.01
N SER A 86 -8.28 12.05 12.69
CA SER A 86 -8.81 12.01 14.07
C SER A 86 -10.08 11.18 14.21
N ASP A 87 -10.88 11.12 13.15
CA ASP A 87 -12.19 10.47 13.16
C ASP A 87 -12.10 9.04 12.66
N ALA A 88 -11.00 8.67 11.98
CA ALA A 88 -10.83 7.38 11.34
C ALA A 88 -11.01 6.21 12.31
N LEU A 89 -10.27 6.22 13.42
CA LEU A 89 -10.36 5.17 14.43
C LEU A 89 -11.73 5.16 15.11
N LYS A 90 -12.26 6.32 15.47
CA LYS A 90 -13.57 6.45 16.11
C LYS A 90 -14.67 5.87 15.23
N GLN A 91 -14.66 6.19 13.94
CA GLN A 91 -15.65 5.70 12.98
C GLN A 91 -15.55 4.19 12.76
N LEU A 92 -14.34 3.60 12.75
CA LEU A 92 -14.19 2.14 12.70
C LEU A 92 -14.92 1.43 13.85
N HIS A 93 -14.88 2.00 15.06
CA HIS A 93 -15.57 1.45 16.23
C HIS A 93 -17.08 1.73 16.24
N GLU A 94 -17.49 2.93 15.83
CA GLU A 94 -18.88 3.39 16.00
C GLU A 94 -19.78 3.09 14.80
N VAL A 95 -19.23 2.99 13.58
CA VAL A 95 -20.00 2.74 12.36
C VAL A 95 -20.13 1.23 12.14
N PRO A 96 -21.34 0.66 12.27
CA PRO A 96 -21.52 -0.78 12.15
C PRO A 96 -21.08 -1.31 10.78
N GLY A 97 -20.34 -2.41 10.78
CA GLY A 97 -19.86 -3.05 9.56
C GLY A 97 -18.69 -2.35 8.87
N LEU A 98 -18.23 -1.19 9.35
CA LEU A 98 -17.15 -0.45 8.70
C LEU A 98 -15.81 -1.15 8.87
N THR A 99 -15.51 -1.63 10.08
CA THR A 99 -14.28 -2.38 10.38
C THR A 99 -14.19 -3.62 9.50
N GLU A 100 -15.29 -4.35 9.37
CA GLU A 100 -15.37 -5.57 8.57
C GLU A 100 -15.12 -5.31 7.09
N ARG A 101 -15.76 -4.25 6.55
CA ARG A 101 -15.53 -3.84 5.16
C ARG A 101 -14.10 -3.38 4.94
N MET A 102 -13.53 -2.59 5.86
CA MET A 102 -12.16 -2.07 5.70
C MET A 102 -11.11 -3.16 5.80
N ALA A 103 -11.25 -4.07 6.76
CA ALA A 103 -10.33 -5.20 6.86
C ALA A 103 -10.47 -6.17 5.68
N SER A 104 -11.68 -6.45 5.17
CA SER A 104 -11.84 -7.21 3.93
C SER A 104 -11.18 -6.52 2.73
N LEU A 105 -11.34 -5.20 2.60
CA LEU A 105 -10.72 -4.40 1.54
C LEU A 105 -9.19 -4.37 1.66
N MET A 106 -8.66 -4.30 2.89
CA MET A 106 -7.24 -4.23 3.20
C MET A 106 -6.58 -5.60 3.41
N CYS A 107 -7.31 -6.69 3.16
CA CYS A 107 -6.82 -8.06 3.35
C CYS A 107 -6.29 -8.34 4.78
N VAL A 108 -6.97 -7.79 5.79
CA VAL A 108 -6.73 -8.08 7.20
C VAL A 108 -7.71 -9.17 7.63
N ASP A 109 -7.18 -10.31 8.08
CA ASP A 109 -7.98 -11.39 8.65
C ASP A 109 -8.58 -10.91 9.98
N ILE A 110 -9.90 -10.78 10.01
CA ILE A 110 -10.63 -10.43 11.24
C ILE A 110 -11.09 -11.74 11.87
N ASP A 111 -10.18 -12.41 12.56
CA ASP A 111 -10.56 -13.50 13.44
C ASP A 111 -11.36 -12.92 14.63
N LEU A 112 -12.66 -12.72 14.43
CA LEU A 112 -13.59 -12.18 15.43
C LEU A 112 -13.94 -13.18 16.56
N ASN A 113 -13.24 -14.31 16.66
CA ASN A 113 -13.42 -15.32 17.70
C ASN A 113 -12.12 -15.59 18.46
N SER A 114 -11.55 -14.59 19.14
CA SER A 114 -10.52 -14.84 20.15
C SER A 114 -11.13 -15.06 21.53
N ASP A 115 -11.95 -16.11 21.65
CA ASP A 115 -12.27 -16.78 22.92
C ASP A 115 -12.58 -18.28 22.69
N SER A 116 -11.84 -18.92 21.79
CA SER A 116 -11.63 -20.38 21.82
C SER A 116 -10.47 -20.71 20.89
N GLU A 117 -9.59 -21.59 21.36
CA GLU A 117 -8.51 -22.28 20.66
C GLU A 117 -8.38 -22.01 19.15
N ARG A 118 -7.23 -21.45 18.75
CA ARG A 118 -6.81 -21.28 17.36
C ARG A 118 -6.78 -22.62 16.63
N SER A 119 -7.90 -22.98 16.03
CA SER A 119 -8.01 -23.98 14.97
C SER A 119 -8.75 -23.31 13.83
N ASP A 120 -8.03 -23.08 12.73
CA ASP A 120 -8.52 -22.87 11.36
C ASP A 120 -7.24 -22.78 10.49
N ASP A 121 -6.57 -23.89 10.17
CA ASP A 121 -6.87 -24.76 9.00
C ASP A 121 -6.79 -23.92 7.71
N ILE A 122 -5.59 -23.57 7.23
CA ILE A 122 -4.74 -24.41 6.36
C ILE A 122 -5.55 -25.25 5.37
N GLY A 123 -5.94 -24.65 4.24
CA GLY A 123 -5.99 -25.38 2.97
C GLY A 123 -4.70 -25.07 2.21
N GLY A 124 -3.65 -25.89 2.24
CA GLY A 124 -3.72 -27.33 2.06
C GLY A 124 -3.79 -27.66 0.57
N VAL A 125 -2.73 -27.35 -0.19
CA VAL A 125 -2.24 -28.40 -1.09
C VAL A 125 -1.76 -29.47 -0.13
N SER A 126 -2.43 -30.62 -0.15
CA SER A 126 -1.95 -31.81 0.52
C SER A 126 -0.62 -32.20 -0.14
N ASP A 127 0.46 -31.63 0.37
CA ASP A 127 1.73 -32.31 0.45
C ASP A 127 2.14 -32.25 1.91
N GLU A 128 2.24 -33.44 2.50
CA GLU A 128 2.73 -33.67 3.85
C GLU A 128 4.19 -33.21 3.95
N ASN A 129 4.42 -31.91 4.09
CA ASN A 129 5.66 -31.32 4.61
C ASN A 129 5.46 -29.82 4.81
N GLY A 130 5.38 -29.39 6.08
CA GLY A 130 5.33 -27.98 6.46
C GLY A 130 6.60 -27.24 6.04
N THR A 131 6.62 -26.73 4.82
CA THR A 131 7.71 -25.88 4.34
C THR A 131 7.38 -24.45 4.75
N LYS A 132 7.95 -24.02 5.88
CA LYS A 132 8.12 -22.61 6.25
C LYS A 132 8.58 -21.87 4.99
N VAL A 133 7.79 -20.94 4.46
CA VAL A 133 8.18 -20.17 3.27
C VAL A 133 9.52 -19.51 3.60
N ASP A 134 10.55 -19.88 2.85
CA ASP A 134 11.90 -19.43 3.14
C ASP A 134 12.01 -17.96 2.77
N VAL A 135 12.42 -17.13 3.73
CA VAL A 135 12.63 -15.69 3.54
C VAL A 135 13.63 -15.45 2.42
N ALA A 136 14.59 -16.36 2.24
CA ALA A 136 15.53 -16.31 1.14
C ALA A 136 14.83 -16.44 -0.22
N GLU A 137 13.81 -17.29 -0.34
CA GLU A 137 13.05 -17.49 -1.59
C GLU A 137 12.22 -16.25 -1.95
N ILE A 138 11.62 -15.59 -0.96
CA ILE A 138 10.91 -14.31 -1.13
C ILE A 138 11.88 -13.26 -1.67
N VAL A 139 13.04 -13.12 -1.03
CA VAL A 139 14.07 -12.17 -1.43
C VAL A 139 14.58 -12.47 -2.85
N GLU A 140 14.84 -13.73 -3.19
CA GLU A 140 15.28 -14.12 -4.53
C GLU A 140 14.25 -13.77 -5.61
N ARG A 141 12.97 -13.99 -5.33
CA ARG A 141 11.87 -13.61 -6.22
C ARG A 141 11.82 -12.11 -6.47
N GLU A 142 11.97 -11.30 -5.41
CA GLU A 142 11.98 -9.84 -5.54
C GLU A 142 13.25 -9.32 -6.24
N VAL A 143 14.39 -9.99 -6.07
CA VAL A 143 15.61 -9.70 -6.84
C VAL A 143 15.39 -9.92 -8.34
N CYS A 144 14.74 -11.04 -8.72
CA CYS A 144 14.43 -11.32 -10.13
C CYS A 144 13.50 -10.25 -10.71
N LYS A 145 12.44 -9.87 -9.99
CA LYS A 145 11.52 -8.80 -10.40
C LYS A 145 12.20 -7.44 -10.55
N ALA A 146 13.13 -7.10 -9.64
CA ALA A 146 13.88 -5.84 -9.70
C ALA A 146 14.78 -5.76 -10.95
N LYS A 147 15.36 -6.89 -11.37
CA LYS A 147 16.17 -6.96 -12.61
C LYS A 147 15.35 -6.79 -13.88
N GLU A 148 14.11 -7.28 -13.88
CA GLU A 148 13.20 -7.18 -15.03
C GLU A 148 12.62 -5.77 -15.23
N LYS A 149 12.35 -5.03 -14.14
CA LYS A 149 11.75 -3.68 -14.18
C LYS A 149 12.74 -2.57 -14.57
N GLY A 150 14.05 -2.83 -14.53
CA GLY A 150 15.09 -1.84 -14.80
C GLY A 150 15.23 -0.78 -13.69
N ASP A 151 16.37 -0.08 -13.68
CA ASP A 151 16.84 0.78 -12.58
C ASP A 151 16.06 2.10 -12.38
N ALA A 152 15.05 2.37 -13.20
CA ALA A 152 14.32 3.64 -13.21
C ALA A 152 13.22 3.74 -12.14
N THR A 153 12.72 2.61 -11.65
CA THR A 153 11.71 2.55 -10.58
C THR A 153 12.37 2.08 -9.29
N GLY A 154 12.46 2.97 -8.31
CA GLY A 154 13.05 2.65 -7.00
C GLY A 154 12.48 1.38 -6.39
N THR A 155 13.33 0.56 -5.81
CA THR A 155 12.94 -0.76 -5.30
C THR A 155 12.30 -0.63 -3.91
N TRP A 156 11.15 -1.27 -3.75
CA TRP A 156 10.39 -1.37 -2.52
C TRP A 156 10.37 -2.83 -2.11
N LEU A 157 10.74 -3.12 -0.86
CA LEU A 157 10.81 -4.48 -0.35
C LEU A 157 10.01 -4.60 0.95
N GLU A 158 9.07 -5.54 0.95
CA GLU A 158 8.18 -5.82 2.09
C GLU A 158 8.50 -7.21 2.61
N LEU A 159 9.04 -7.28 3.84
CA LEU A 159 9.38 -8.50 4.55
C LEU A 159 8.66 -8.47 5.90
N GLU A 160 7.34 -8.60 5.87
CA GLU A 160 6.48 -8.42 7.05
C GLU A 160 6.00 -9.77 7.61
N GLU A 161 5.99 -9.90 8.94
CA GLU A 161 5.46 -11.07 9.67
C GLU A 161 6.07 -12.42 9.25
N LEU A 162 7.36 -12.40 8.89
CA LEU A 162 8.09 -13.57 8.39
C LEU A 162 8.85 -14.34 9.49
N ASP A 163 8.60 -14.02 10.75
CA ASP A 163 9.32 -14.58 11.89
C ASP A 163 10.85 -14.37 11.81
N MET A 164 11.31 -13.35 11.08
CA MET A 164 12.73 -13.07 10.88
C MET A 164 13.38 -12.60 12.19
N ASP A 165 14.50 -13.22 12.54
CA ASP A 165 15.38 -12.77 13.62
C ASP A 165 16.59 -11.99 13.07
N ASP A 166 17.42 -11.50 13.98
CA ASP A 166 18.59 -10.70 13.66
C ASP A 166 19.60 -11.47 12.78
N ASP A 167 19.77 -12.78 13.00
CA ASP A 167 20.64 -13.66 12.19
C ASP A 167 20.12 -13.80 10.76
N THR A 168 18.80 -13.98 10.61
CA THR A 168 18.16 -14.04 9.30
C THR A 168 18.35 -12.72 8.54
N LEU A 169 18.14 -11.57 9.19
CA LEU A 169 18.35 -10.25 8.57
C LEU A 169 19.78 -10.09 8.03
N VAL A 170 20.79 -10.51 8.81
CA VAL A 170 22.20 -10.47 8.38
C VAL A 170 22.46 -11.41 7.20
N SER A 171 21.89 -12.62 7.23
CA SER A 171 22.10 -13.64 6.20
C SER A 171 21.54 -13.24 4.82
N LEU A 172 20.51 -12.38 4.78
CA LEU A 172 19.87 -11.97 3.54
C LEU A 172 20.76 -11.07 2.67
N ASP A 173 21.73 -10.37 3.28
CA ASP A 173 22.64 -9.42 2.63
C ASP A 173 21.91 -8.47 1.65
N LEU A 174 20.88 -7.81 2.17
CA LEU A 174 19.97 -6.97 1.38
C LEU A 174 20.71 -5.86 0.62
N SER A 175 21.83 -5.35 1.13
CA SER A 175 22.62 -4.32 0.46
C SER A 175 23.26 -4.79 -0.84
N SER A 176 23.69 -6.05 -0.92
CA SER A 176 24.26 -6.60 -2.15
C SER A 176 23.18 -6.97 -3.16
N LYS A 177 22.02 -7.41 -2.67
CA LYS A 177 20.88 -7.83 -3.50
C LYS A 177 20.06 -6.67 -4.05
N PHE A 178 19.94 -5.59 -3.27
CA PHE A 178 19.17 -4.40 -3.60
C PHE A 178 19.98 -3.11 -3.37
N PRO A 179 21.00 -2.83 -4.21
CA PRO A 179 21.86 -1.66 -4.03
C PRO A 179 21.07 -0.33 -4.07
N ASN A 180 19.97 -0.28 -4.82
CA ASN A 180 19.12 0.91 -5.00
C ASN A 180 17.79 0.84 -4.21
N LEU A 181 17.75 0.09 -3.12
CA LEU A 181 16.55 -0.03 -2.27
C LEU A 181 16.15 1.34 -1.68
N LEU A 182 14.92 1.77 -1.94
CA LEU A 182 14.40 3.05 -1.44
C LEU A 182 13.50 2.88 -0.21
N ALA A 183 12.78 1.77 -0.13
CA ALA A 183 11.80 1.52 0.93
C ALA A 183 11.91 0.07 1.42
N LEU A 184 11.98 -0.10 2.74
CA LEU A 184 12.06 -1.42 3.39
C LEU A 184 11.04 -1.50 4.53
N SER A 185 10.13 -2.46 4.45
CA SER A 185 9.27 -2.83 5.58
C SER A 185 9.74 -4.13 6.21
N LEU A 186 9.96 -4.09 7.53
CA LEU A 186 10.33 -5.22 8.38
C LEU A 186 9.30 -5.42 9.51
N CYS A 187 8.07 -4.95 9.33
CA CYS A 187 7.05 -4.96 10.38
C CYS A 187 6.72 -6.38 10.87
N GLY A 188 6.46 -6.52 12.18
CA GLY A 188 5.96 -7.77 12.75
C GLY A 188 6.96 -8.93 12.78
N ASN A 189 8.27 -8.66 12.76
CA ASN A 189 9.31 -9.68 12.87
C ASN A 189 9.84 -9.84 14.31
N LYS A 190 10.84 -10.70 14.48
CA LYS A 190 11.47 -11.04 15.76
C LYS A 190 12.81 -10.34 15.98
N LEU A 191 13.03 -9.19 15.34
CA LEU A 191 14.25 -8.39 15.46
C LEU A 191 14.37 -7.82 16.88
N LYS A 192 15.51 -8.05 17.53
CA LYS A 192 15.72 -7.66 18.93
C LYS A 192 16.91 -6.74 19.11
N ASP A 193 17.96 -6.93 18.32
CA ASP A 193 19.23 -6.27 18.55
C ASP A 193 19.35 -4.96 17.77
N VAL A 194 19.34 -3.84 18.49
CA VAL A 194 19.39 -2.49 17.91
C VAL A 194 20.69 -2.29 17.11
N GLU A 195 21.80 -2.83 17.59
CA GLU A 195 23.11 -2.67 16.94
C GLU A 195 23.16 -3.42 15.60
N THR A 196 22.70 -4.67 15.58
CA THR A 196 22.61 -5.49 14.36
C THR A 196 21.68 -4.86 13.34
N VAL A 197 20.46 -4.48 13.74
CA VAL A 197 19.49 -3.84 12.82
C VAL A 197 20.06 -2.54 12.25
N THR A 198 20.67 -1.70 13.09
CA THR A 198 21.28 -0.43 12.65
C THR A 198 22.43 -0.68 11.66
N LYS A 199 23.29 -1.67 11.95
CA LYS A 199 24.42 -2.03 11.09
C LYS A 199 23.96 -2.51 9.71
N GLU A 200 22.92 -3.34 9.63
CA GLU A 200 22.41 -3.82 8.35
C GLU A 200 21.69 -2.72 7.57
N VAL A 201 20.84 -1.93 8.24
CA VAL A 201 20.12 -0.81 7.61
C VAL A 201 21.08 0.25 7.06
N THR A 202 22.16 0.56 7.76
CA THR A 202 23.14 1.58 7.30
C THR A 202 23.96 1.18 6.07
N LYS A 203 23.94 -0.11 5.68
CA LYS A 203 24.51 -0.56 4.39
C LYS A 203 23.65 -0.12 3.20
N LEU A 204 22.35 0.10 3.39
CA LEU A 204 21.39 0.51 2.36
C LEU A 204 21.48 2.03 2.11
N LYS A 205 22.41 2.44 1.25
CA LYS A 205 22.78 3.87 1.06
C LYS A 205 21.68 4.76 0.48
N HIS A 206 20.72 4.16 -0.22
CA HIS A 206 19.63 4.89 -0.87
C HIS A 206 18.29 4.79 -0.14
N LEU A 207 18.27 4.14 1.04
CA LEU A 207 17.05 3.94 1.81
C LEU A 207 16.48 5.28 2.28
N ARG A 208 15.19 5.51 1.99
CA ARG A 208 14.44 6.73 2.35
C ARG A 208 13.28 6.45 3.31
N ALA A 209 12.78 5.22 3.33
CA ALA A 209 11.71 4.79 4.21
C ALA A 209 12.03 3.44 4.86
N LEU A 210 11.76 3.34 6.16
CA LEU A 210 11.97 2.13 6.96
C LEU A 210 10.79 1.97 7.93
N TRP A 211 10.18 0.79 7.95
CA TRP A 211 9.17 0.44 8.95
C TRP A 211 9.65 -0.75 9.79
N LEU A 212 9.64 -0.58 11.11
CA LEU A 212 10.08 -1.58 12.09
C LEU A 212 8.98 -1.92 13.11
N ASN A 213 7.75 -1.47 12.88
CA ASN A 213 6.64 -1.62 13.84
C ASN A 213 6.48 -3.08 14.27
N ASN A 214 6.02 -3.31 15.51
CA ASN A 214 5.77 -4.64 16.05
C ASN A 214 7.00 -5.57 16.10
N ASN A 215 8.22 -5.00 16.19
CA ASN A 215 9.43 -5.75 16.50
C ASN A 215 9.88 -5.51 17.96
N PRO A 216 10.44 -6.53 18.65
CA PRO A 216 11.02 -6.37 19.98
C PRO A 216 12.08 -5.25 20.09
N VAL A 217 12.85 -4.98 19.03
CA VAL A 217 13.90 -3.95 18.97
C VAL A 217 13.38 -2.54 19.32
N LEU A 218 12.08 -2.28 19.12
CA LEU A 218 11.45 -0.99 19.45
C LEU A 218 11.00 -0.88 20.91
N GLN A 219 11.02 -1.97 21.68
CA GLN A 219 10.71 -1.97 23.11
C GLN A 219 11.92 -1.60 23.99
N SER A 220 13.11 -1.55 23.39
CA SER A 220 14.41 -1.42 24.06
C SER A 220 14.97 0.00 24.10
N TRP A 221 14.13 1.01 23.85
CA TRP A 221 14.52 2.43 23.81
C TRP A 221 14.10 3.21 25.05
#